data_AF-A0A920QZV9-F1
#
_entry.id   AF-A0A920QZV9-F1
#
_cell.length_a   1.000
_cell.length_b   1.000
_cell.length_c   1.000
_cell.angle_alpha   90.00
_cell.angle_beta   90.00
_cell.angle_gamma   90.00
#
_symmetry.space_group_name_H-M   'P 1'
#
loop_
_entity.id
_entity.type
_entity.pdbx_description
1 polymer ?
#
loop_
_entity_poly.entity_id
_entity_poly.type
_entity_poly.pdbx_seq_one_letter_code
_entity_poly.pdbx_strand_id
1 'polypeptide(L)'
;MIAPFFAELKELVTVATQAFERFEFSIALQETEKFFWGAFTDNYIELIKRRSRSEDDPQGRASAVATLRLGLNVVLRLFAPIVPTITG
;
A
#
# COMPACT_ATOMS: atom_id res chain seq x y z
N MET A 1 3.26 0.26 -15.34
CA MET A 1 3.92 -0.04 -14.05
C MET A 1 3.12 0.45 -12.83
N ILE A 2 2.37 1.57 -12.93
CA ILE A 2 1.50 2.06 -11.83
C ILE A 2 0.15 1.30 -11.76
N ALA A 3 -0.40 0.91 -12.91
CA ALA A 3 -1.68 0.18 -12.99
C ALA A 3 -1.78 -1.12 -12.15
N PRO A 4 -0.77 -2.03 -12.10
CA PRO A 4 -0.88 -3.26 -11.30
C PRO A 4 -0.97 -2.98 -9.79
N PHE A 5 -0.20 -2.02 -9.29
CA PHE A 5 -0.22 -1.65 -7.87
C PHE A 5 -1.60 -1.16 -7.41
N PHE A 6 -2.29 -0.35 -8.23
CA PHE A 6 -3.63 0.11 -7.89
C PHE A 6 -4.68 -1.02 -7.92
N ALA A 7 -4.52 -2.00 -8.82
CA ALA A 7 -5.39 -3.17 -8.85
C ALA A 7 -5.20 -4.03 -7.59
N GLU A 8 -3.95 -4.29 -7.21
CA GLU A 8 -3.60 -5.04 -6.00
C GLU A 8 -4.06 -4.31 -4.72
N LEU A 9 -3.89 -2.98 -4.65
CA LEU A 9 -4.36 -2.18 -3.52
C LEU A 9 -5.89 -2.22 -3.40
N LYS A 10 -6.61 -2.18 -4.52
CA LYS A 10 -8.07 -2.28 -4.53
C LYS A 10 -8.53 -3.65 -4.04
N GLU A 11 -7.88 -4.71 -4.51
CA GLU A 11 -8.17 -6.07 -4.08
C GLU A 11 -7.91 -6.26 -2.58
N LEU A 12 -6.78 -5.75 -2.07
CA LEU A 12 -6.48 -5.76 -0.64
C LEU A 12 -7.61 -5.13 0.19
N VAL A 13 -8.08 -3.94 -0.21
CA VAL A 13 -9.16 -3.26 0.50
C VAL A 13 -10.43 -4.11 0.48
N THR A 14 -10.78 -4.70 -0.66
CA THR A 14 -11.95 -5.58 -0.77
C THR A 14 -11.85 -6.80 0.16
N VAL A 15 -10.71 -7.50 0.16
CA VAL A 15 -10.49 -8.68 1.00
C VAL A 15 -10.48 -8.32 2.49
N ALA A 16 -9.79 -7.24 2.86
CA ALA A 16 -9.70 -6.80 4.25
C ALA A 16 -11.07 -6.34 4.78
N THR A 17 -11.87 -5.60 3.98
CA THR A 17 -13.23 -5.21 4.35
C THR A 17 -14.10 -6.44 4.63
N GLN A 18 -14.09 -7.43 3.74
CA GLN A 18 -14.86 -8.65 3.94
C GLN A 18 -14.42 -9.45 5.18
N ALA A 19 -13.10 -9.49 5.45
CA ALA A 19 -12.57 -10.13 6.64
C ALA A 19 -13.01 -9.40 7.92
N PHE A 20 -12.98 -8.05 7.93
CA PHE A 20 -13.50 -7.27 9.05
C PHE A 20 -15.00 -7.48 9.28
N GLU A 21 -15.81 -7.53 8.22
CA GLU A 21 -17.25 -7.81 8.30
C GLU A 21 -17.56 -9.20 8.90
N ARG A 22 -16.67 -10.17 8.68
CA ARG A 22 -16.76 -11.53 9.26
C ARG A 22 -16.07 -11.68 10.62
N PHE A 23 -15.54 -10.60 11.20
CA PHE A 23 -14.72 -10.61 12.42
C PHE A 23 -13.44 -11.46 12.31
N GLU A 24 -12.94 -11.68 11.10
CA GLU A 24 -11.71 -12.42 10.78
C GLU A 24 -10.49 -11.47 10.79
N PHE A 25 -10.23 -10.82 11.92
CA PHE A 25 -9.17 -9.80 12.04
C PHE A 25 -7.77 -10.31 11.69
N SER A 26 -7.48 -11.59 11.98
CA SER A 26 -6.20 -12.22 11.63
C SER A 26 -6.00 -12.32 10.11
N ILE A 27 -7.06 -12.55 9.35
CA ILE A 27 -7.01 -12.59 7.88
C ILE A 27 -6.77 -11.18 7.33
N ALA A 28 -7.50 -10.18 7.84
CA ALA A 28 -7.28 -8.79 7.46
C ALA A 28 -5.83 -8.36 7.71
N LEU A 29 -5.25 -8.75 8.85
CA LEU A 29 -3.85 -8.49 9.17
C LEU A 29 -2.89 -9.19 8.20
N GLN A 30 -3.05 -10.50 8.00
CA GLN A 30 -2.14 -11.29 7.16
C GLN A 30 -2.11 -10.79 5.71
N GLU A 31 -3.28 -10.47 5.13
CA GLU A 31 -3.34 -9.96 3.76
C GLU A 31 -2.74 -8.56 3.66
N THR A 32 -2.94 -7.71 4.68
CA THR A 32 -2.32 -6.38 4.74
C THR A 32 -0.78 -6.50 4.85
N GLU A 33 -0.27 -7.42 5.66
CA GLU A 33 1.18 -7.67 5.77
C GLU A 33 1.77 -8.23 4.48
N LYS A 34 1.09 -9.19 3.83
CA LYS A 34 1.54 -9.73 2.53
C LYS A 34 1.67 -8.63 1.48
N PHE A 35 0.67 -7.76 1.37
CA PHE A 35 0.73 -6.63 0.45
C PHE A 35 1.84 -5.64 0.85
N PHE A 36 1.96 -5.32 2.14
CA PHE A 36 2.98 -4.40 2.63
C PHE A 36 4.39 -4.87 2.27
N TRP A 37 4.71 -6.14 2.51
CA TRP A 37 6.04 -6.67 2.23
C TRP A 37 6.26 -6.93 0.72
N GLY A 38 5.34 -7.61 0.05
CA GLY A 38 5.54 -8.05 -1.34
C GLY A 38 5.32 -6.96 -2.39
N ALA A 39 4.29 -6.14 -2.24
CA ALA A 39 3.92 -5.14 -3.25
C ALA A 39 4.42 -3.74 -2.90
N PHE A 40 4.34 -3.35 -1.63
CA PHE A 40 4.68 -1.99 -1.21
C PHE A 40 6.19 -1.80 -0.99
N THR A 41 6.83 -2.62 -0.15
CA THR A 41 8.27 -2.47 0.15
C THR A 41 9.17 -2.99 -0.95
N ASP A 42 8.91 -4.16 -1.53
CA ASP A 42 9.81 -4.75 -2.53
C ASP A 42 9.68 -4.06 -3.90
N ASN A 43 8.46 -3.93 -4.44
CA ASN A 43 8.29 -3.40 -5.79
C ASN A 43 8.30 -1.86 -5.87
N TYR A 44 7.60 -1.18 -4.94
CA TYR A 44 7.33 0.26 -5.11
C TYR A 44 8.41 1.17 -4.52
N ILE A 45 9.07 0.78 -3.41
CA ILE A 45 10.25 1.53 -2.92
C ILE A 45 11.39 1.48 -3.95
N GLU A 46 11.61 0.33 -4.60
CA GLU A 46 12.59 0.20 -5.68
C GLU A 46 12.27 1.07 -6.89
N LEU A 47 10.99 1.18 -7.25
CA LEU A 47 10.53 2.04 -8.35
C LEU A 47 10.86 3.53 -8.08
N ILE A 48 10.65 3.98 -6.85
CA ILE A 48 10.88 5.38 -6.46
C ILE A 48 12.38 5.66 -6.36
N LYS A 49 13.22 4.70 -5.96
CA LYS A 49 14.68 4.86 -5.99
C LYS A 49 15.22 5.20 -7.38
N ARG A 50 14.64 4.60 -8.44
CA ARG A 50 15.00 4.91 -9.83
C ARG A 50 14.39 6.23 -10.31
N ARG A 51 13.10 6.47 -10.02
CA ARG A 51 12.39 7.66 -10.50
C ARG A 51 12.71 8.95 -9.75
N SER A 52 13.14 8.88 -8.49
CA SER A 52 13.46 10.07 -7.68
C SER A 52 14.76 10.75 -8.12
N ARG A 53 15.67 9.99 -8.75
CA ARG A 53 16.95 10.48 -9.29
C ARG A 53 16.84 10.97 -10.73
N SER A 54 15.68 10.80 -11.36
CA SER A 54 15.50 11.21 -12.75
C SER A 54 15.06 12.67 -12.78
N GLU A 55 15.94 13.56 -13.22
CA GLU A 55 15.62 14.99 -13.39
C GLU A 55 14.75 15.24 -14.63
N ASP A 56 14.74 14.30 -15.58
CA ASP A 56 14.07 14.41 -16.87
C ASP A 56 12.55 14.14 -16.85
N ASP A 57 11.97 13.66 -15.74
CA ASP A 57 10.53 13.38 -15.64
C ASP A 57 9.89 13.90 -14.32
N PRO A 58 9.64 15.22 -14.22
CA PRO A 58 9.02 15.82 -13.04
C PRO A 58 7.58 15.32 -12.78
N GLN A 59 6.81 15.05 -13.84
CA GLN A 59 5.42 14.58 -13.72
C GLN A 59 5.34 13.14 -13.23
N GLY A 60 6.15 12.23 -13.79
CA GLY A 60 6.22 10.84 -13.35
C GLY A 60 6.74 10.69 -11.94
N ARG A 61 7.62 11.60 -11.48
CA ARG A 61 8.05 11.70 -10.08
C ARG A 61 6.90 12.12 -9.15
N ALA A 62 6.14 13.16 -9.50
CA ALA A 62 5.00 13.61 -8.71
C ALA A 62 3.91 12.53 -8.58
N SER A 63 3.58 11.86 -9.69
CA SER A 63 2.61 10.74 -9.72
C SER A 63 3.07 9.55 -8.87
N ALA A 64 4.37 9.20 -8.91
CA ALA A 64 4.92 8.13 -8.09
C ALA A 64 4.83 8.45 -6.58
N VAL A 65 5.16 9.68 -6.17
CA VAL A 65 5.06 10.13 -4.77
C VAL A 65 3.60 10.15 -4.29
N ALA A 66 2.67 10.61 -5.13
CA ALA A 66 1.24 10.61 -4.80
C ALA A 66 0.72 9.17 -4.58
N THR A 67 1.14 8.24 -5.45
CA THR A 67 0.77 6.82 -5.33
C THR A 67 1.33 6.20 -4.04
N LEU A 68 2.57 6.52 -3.66
CA LEU A 68 3.17 6.07 -2.40
C LEU A 68 2.35 6.53 -1.20
N ARG A 69 2.03 7.83 -1.14
CA ARG A 69 1.27 8.40 -0.02
C ARG A 69 -0.09 7.75 0.13
N LEU A 70 -0.76 7.49 -0.99
CA LEU A 70 -2.06 6.81 -0.99
C LEU A 70 -1.94 5.38 -0.46
N GLY A 71 -1.02 4.58 -1.01
CA GLY A 71 -0.82 3.20 -0.58
C GLY A 71 -0.47 3.09 0.91
N LEU A 72 0.45 3.94 1.39
CA LEU A 72 0.81 4.00 2.80
C LEU A 72 -0.39 4.39 3.67
N ASN A 73 -1.19 5.39 3.26
CA ASN A 73 -2.36 5.80 4.04
C ASN A 73 -3.40 4.68 4.15
N VAL A 74 -3.61 3.90 3.09
CA VAL A 74 -4.53 2.75 3.12
C VAL A 74 -4.01 1.67 4.07
N VAL A 75 -2.73 1.29 3.95
CA VAL A 75 -2.13 0.25 4.80
C VAL A 75 -2.19 0.65 6.28
N LEU A 76 -1.85 1.90 6.62
CA LEU A 76 -1.95 2.40 7.99
C LEU A 76 -3.39 2.32 8.54
N ARG A 77 -4.40 2.66 7.72
CA ARG A 77 -5.80 2.53 8.14
C ARG A 77 -6.23 1.07 8.35
N LEU A 78 -5.70 0.14 7.55
CA LEU A 78 -5.98 -1.29 7.72
C LEU A 78 -5.29 -1.87 8.96
N PHE A 79 -4.13 -1.33 9.35
CA PHE A 79 -3.47 -1.72 10.60
C PHE A 79 -4.10 -1.09 11.84
N ALA A 80 -4.71 0.10 11.76
CA ALA A 80 -5.20 0.85 12.93
C ALA A 80 -6.11 0.06 13.90
N PRO A 81 -7.04 -0.81 13.46
CA PRO A 81 -7.87 -1.60 14.37
C PRO A 81 -7.10 -2.67 15.17
N ILE A 82 -5.91 -3.06 14.72
CA ILE A 82 -5.15 -4.20 15.24
C ILE A 82 -3.83 -3.74 15.89
N VAL A 83 -3.21 -2.68 15.35
CA VAL A 83 -1.91 -2.13 15.79
C VAL A 83 -2.02 -0.60 15.99
N PRO A 84 -2.81 -0.14 16.97
CA PRO A 84 -3.16 1.28 17.11
C PRO A 84 -1.98 2.19 17.48
N THR A 85 -0.90 1.65 18.05
CA THR A 85 0.27 2.42 18.51
C THR A 85 1.18 2.93 17.39
N ILE A 86 1.03 2.42 16.15
CA ILE A 86 1.91 2.76 15.02
C ILE A 86 1.25 3.73 14.02
N THR A 87 -0.07 3.92 14.12
CA THR A 87 -0.89 4.62 13.11
C THR A 87 -1.26 6.06 13.49
N GLY A 88 -0.73 6.57 14.61
CA GLY A 88 -0.98 7.93 15.14
C GLY A 88 -0.13 9.01 14.50
#